data_AF-A0A7Z0SXD2-F1
#
_entry.id   AF-A0A7Z0SXD2-F1
#
_cell.length_a   1.000
_cell.length_b   1.000
_cell.length_c   1.000
_cell.angle_alpha   90.00
_cell.angle_beta   90.00
_cell.angle_gamma   90.00
#
_symmetry.space_group_name_H-M   'P 1'
#
loop_
_entity.id
_entity.type
_entity.pdbx_description
1 polymer ?
#
loop_
_entity_poly.entity_id
_entity_poly.type
_entity_poly.pdbx_seq_one_letter_code
_entity_poly.pdbx_strand_id
1 'polypeptide(L)'
;MSTYHDSQRPPRGRRRPRRLLAGGLVASGLVVGAAGLAGTAAAHERPYGSENASVTQGDSAGEVGGESLGTPVPCGSAQLVAALVRVNAEGGGVLRLAPRCTYTLTDAFQQPDLYDGGIRDAREAADAAENPGAAEKPPRNPADDKAGLPVIYHPVTIEGEQATIERAQDAEVFRFFTVRDAGELTLRNVRLVGGHSDAEGGAVHVVHGASALIEQVTAMNNTSSSAEGGGGALFNDGNMVVRDSTLINNHALGAAGKGGGLLNNGVLALHSSTFTGNSATAYGGGLGNYQAAAEVHTSTFEQNSAAQGGGLASFSARTRVSDSTVVGNQAGTGGGIANSDALIFLRGMEIRDNLATGNGGGLSTSQGLVPLDDSVVAGNTAHGSGGGIHAAKSNLLVRGSTVQGNRAVEAKSTGGGIAVSMGRVALYRSQVTGNQSTLPAGGLLVDKAQATLDSQTVVGENQQTNCLGSTGPVLNCFR
;
A
#
# COMPACT_ATOMS: atom_id res chain seq x y z
N MET A 1 59.23 -20.83 44.22
CA MET A 1 59.47 -20.44 45.62
C MET A 1 59.44 -18.92 45.67
N SER A 2 58.60 -18.34 46.56
CA SER A 2 58.32 -16.90 46.81
C SER A 2 57.55 -16.15 45.70
N THR A 3 56.24 -15.87 45.73
CA THR A 3 55.30 -15.21 46.67
C THR A 3 55.54 -13.71 46.91
N TYR A 4 54.62 -12.86 46.42
CA TYR A 4 54.00 -11.80 47.22
C TYR A 4 52.63 -11.40 46.63
N HIS A 5 51.60 -11.53 47.46
CA HIS A 5 50.25 -10.98 47.30
C HIS A 5 50.27 -9.50 47.65
N ASP A 6 49.48 -8.66 46.97
CA ASP A 6 48.57 -7.79 47.73
C ASP A 6 47.31 -7.44 46.93
N SER A 7 46.22 -7.47 47.68
CA SER A 7 44.82 -7.19 47.34
C SER A 7 44.49 -5.74 47.69
N GLN A 8 43.59 -5.05 46.95
CA GLN A 8 42.53 -4.19 47.51
C GLN A 8 41.45 -3.84 46.46
N ARG A 9 40.22 -3.71 46.96
CA ARG A 9 38.90 -3.58 46.30
C ARG A 9 38.59 -2.16 45.75
N PRO A 10 37.52 -1.99 44.94
CA PRO A 10 37.27 -0.78 44.14
C PRO A 10 36.38 0.26 44.86
N PRO A 11 36.36 1.53 44.41
CA PRO A 11 35.39 2.50 44.91
C PRO A 11 34.09 2.49 44.09
N ARG A 12 32.97 2.54 44.83
CA ARG A 12 31.59 2.68 44.35
C ARG A 12 31.28 4.11 43.88
N GLY A 13 30.51 4.17 42.79
CA GLY A 13 29.24 4.92 42.69
C GLY A 13 29.25 6.44 42.79
N ARG A 14 28.95 7.11 41.67
CA ARG A 14 28.27 8.42 41.67
C ARG A 14 27.06 8.41 40.75
N ARG A 15 25.88 8.42 41.38
CA ARG A 15 24.58 8.76 40.80
C ARG A 15 24.63 10.20 40.25
N ARG A 16 24.14 10.42 39.03
CA ARG A 16 23.77 11.75 38.53
C ARG A 16 22.25 11.94 38.62
N PRO A 17 21.76 13.14 39.01
CA PRO A 17 20.38 13.33 39.41
C PRO A 17 19.46 13.65 38.24
N ARG A 18 18.19 13.27 38.43
CA ARG A 18 17.00 13.73 37.69
C ARG A 18 16.97 15.26 37.61
N ARG A 19 16.86 15.82 36.40
CA ARG A 19 16.30 17.15 36.20
C ARG A 19 14.84 17.00 35.79
N LEU A 20 13.96 17.45 36.69
CA LEU A 20 12.62 17.89 36.33
C LEU A 20 12.76 19.13 35.43
N LEU A 21 12.05 19.15 34.32
CA LEU A 21 11.68 20.37 33.62
C LEU A 21 10.16 20.41 33.61
N ALA A 22 9.64 21.30 34.45
CA ALA A 22 8.30 21.83 34.38
C ALA A 22 8.31 23.04 33.42
N GLY A 23 7.20 23.25 32.71
CA GLY A 23 6.96 24.39 31.82
C GLY A 23 6.76 23.92 30.38
N GLY A 24 5.65 24.20 29.69
CA GLY A 24 4.48 24.97 30.06
C GLY A 24 3.35 24.63 29.09
N LEU A 25 2.12 24.88 29.54
CA LEU A 25 0.95 24.90 28.67
C LEU A 25 1.17 25.90 27.55
N VAL A 26 0.97 25.47 26.31
CA VAL A 26 0.56 26.36 25.23
C VAL A 26 -0.82 25.92 24.80
N ALA A 27 -1.81 26.66 25.29
CA ALA A 27 -3.15 26.67 24.72
C ALA A 27 -3.06 27.46 23.41
N SER A 28 -3.22 26.80 22.28
CA SER A 28 -3.44 27.45 20.99
C SER A 28 -4.91 27.32 20.64
N GLY A 29 -5.53 28.48 20.46
CA GLY A 29 -6.97 28.68 20.38
C GLY A 29 -7.60 28.07 19.14
N LEU A 30 -8.83 27.62 19.36
CA LEU A 30 -9.88 27.52 18.34
C LEU A 30 -9.93 28.80 17.50
N VAL A 31 -9.79 28.67 16.19
CA VAL A 31 -10.34 29.65 15.25
C VAL A 31 -11.52 29.00 14.56
N VAL A 32 -12.71 29.41 15.00
CA VAL A 32 -13.99 29.12 14.36
C VAL A 32 -14.14 30.09 13.19
N GLY A 33 -13.95 29.60 11.97
CA GLY A 33 -14.34 30.30 10.75
C GLY A 33 -15.74 29.86 10.35
N ALA A 34 -16.75 30.61 10.78
CA ALA A 34 -18.10 30.50 10.26
C ALA A 34 -18.19 31.20 8.90
N ALA A 35 -18.63 30.48 7.88
CA ALA A 35 -19.24 31.07 6.69
C ALA A 35 -20.43 30.19 6.30
N GLY A 36 -21.62 30.73 6.52
CA GLY A 36 -22.88 30.14 6.10
C GLY A 36 -23.57 31.00 5.05
N LEU A 37 -24.56 30.36 4.42
CA LEU A 37 -25.62 30.88 3.54
C LEU A 37 -25.21 31.13 2.08
N ALA A 38 -26.03 30.91 1.06
CA ALA A 38 -27.24 30.12 0.77
C ALA A 38 -27.59 30.43 -0.72
N GLY A 39 -28.36 29.58 -1.40
CA GLY A 39 -29.04 29.93 -2.68
C GLY A 39 -28.86 28.90 -3.79
N THR A 40 -29.62 27.79 -3.81
CA THR A 40 -30.89 27.58 -4.55
C THR A 40 -30.77 27.37 -6.07
N ALA A 41 -30.98 26.11 -6.46
CA ALA A 41 -31.85 25.58 -7.53
C ALA A 41 -32.02 26.36 -8.85
N ALA A 42 -31.79 25.67 -9.98
CA ALA A 42 -32.84 25.37 -10.96
C ALA A 42 -32.35 24.35 -12.00
N ALA A 43 -33.14 23.31 -12.19
CA ALA A 43 -33.08 22.38 -13.31
C ALA A 43 -33.75 23.02 -14.55
N HIS A 44 -33.23 22.77 -15.74
CA HIS A 44 -34.08 22.73 -16.93
C HIS A 44 -33.56 21.74 -17.98
N GLU A 45 -34.48 20.86 -18.39
CA GLU A 45 -34.35 19.80 -19.38
C GLU A 45 -34.77 20.31 -20.77
N ARG A 46 -34.02 19.87 -21.81
CA ARG A 46 -34.47 19.49 -23.18
C ARG A 46 -34.90 20.60 -24.19
N PRO A 47 -35.10 20.29 -25.51
CA PRO A 47 -34.22 19.61 -26.48
C PRO A 47 -34.28 20.20 -27.93
N TYR A 48 -33.42 19.70 -28.83
CA TYR A 48 -33.55 19.47 -30.31
C TYR A 48 -34.36 20.39 -31.26
N GLY A 49 -33.73 20.75 -32.39
CA GLY A 49 -34.39 21.16 -33.66
C GLY A 49 -33.47 22.05 -34.53
N SER A 50 -32.64 21.48 -35.40
CA SER A 50 -32.83 21.34 -36.86
C SER A 50 -32.94 22.65 -37.64
N GLU A 51 -31.91 22.99 -38.42
CA GLU A 51 -32.07 23.73 -39.66
C GLU A 51 -30.93 23.41 -40.65
N ASN A 52 -31.32 22.96 -41.84
CA ASN A 52 -30.46 22.71 -42.99
C ASN A 52 -30.13 24.06 -43.66
N ALA A 53 -28.85 24.28 -43.98
CA ALA A 53 -28.48 25.19 -45.06
C ALA A 53 -27.31 24.59 -45.86
N SER A 54 -27.53 24.55 -47.16
CA SER A 54 -26.81 23.82 -48.19
C SER A 54 -25.60 24.59 -48.76
N VAL A 55 -24.55 23.82 -49.10
CA VAL A 55 -23.60 24.00 -50.22
C VAL A 55 -22.52 25.09 -50.06
N THR A 56 -21.26 24.65 -49.97
CA THR A 56 -20.27 24.81 -51.06
C THR A 56 -19.15 23.78 -50.90
N GLN A 57 -18.90 23.07 -51.99
CA GLN A 57 -17.82 22.12 -52.20
C GLN A 57 -16.50 22.90 -52.31
N GLY A 58 -15.55 22.61 -51.41
CA GLY A 58 -14.18 23.09 -51.48
C GLY A 58 -13.28 21.92 -51.13
N ASP A 59 -12.65 21.35 -52.15
CA ASP A 59 -11.58 20.36 -51.99
C ASP A 59 -10.42 21.00 -51.23
N SER A 60 -10.22 20.58 -49.99
CA SER A 60 -8.94 20.66 -49.31
C SER A 60 -8.82 19.41 -48.45
N ALA A 61 -7.90 18.53 -48.85
CA ALA A 61 -7.44 17.42 -48.05
C ALA A 61 -6.99 17.93 -46.67
N GLY A 62 -7.88 17.83 -45.69
CA GLY A 62 -7.57 18.02 -44.29
C GLY A 62 -7.00 16.72 -43.78
N GLU A 63 -5.69 16.71 -43.52
CA GLU A 63 -5.01 15.70 -42.73
C GLU A 63 -5.86 15.37 -41.50
N VAL A 64 -6.40 14.15 -41.46
CA VAL A 64 -6.80 13.52 -40.21
C VAL A 64 -5.53 13.52 -39.37
N GLY A 65 -5.52 14.35 -38.31
CA GLY A 65 -4.44 14.37 -37.33
C GLY A 65 -4.23 12.95 -36.82
N GLY A 66 -3.22 12.29 -37.39
CA GLY A 66 -2.89 10.94 -37.02
C GLY A 66 -2.45 10.96 -35.56
N GLU A 67 -3.19 10.28 -34.70
CA GLU A 67 -2.56 9.66 -33.54
C GLU A 67 -1.31 8.96 -34.08
N SER A 68 -0.12 9.42 -33.68
CA SER A 68 1.11 8.82 -34.18
C SER A 68 1.04 7.35 -33.81
N LEU A 69 0.79 6.49 -34.82
CA LEU A 69 0.77 5.04 -34.69
C LEU A 69 2.14 4.67 -34.13
N GLY A 70 2.20 4.38 -32.82
CA GLY A 70 3.46 4.17 -32.10
C GLY A 70 4.40 3.21 -32.84
N THR A 71 5.69 3.37 -32.63
CA THR A 71 6.73 2.62 -33.35
C THR A 71 6.53 1.12 -33.13
N PRO A 72 6.25 0.34 -34.20
CA PRO A 72 6.04 -1.09 -34.06
C PRO A 72 7.34 -1.78 -33.68
N VAL A 73 7.28 -2.66 -32.68
CA VAL A 73 8.41 -3.46 -32.19
C VAL A 73 8.21 -4.91 -32.65
N PRO A 74 9.01 -5.41 -33.60
CA PRO A 74 8.95 -6.81 -34.01
C PRO A 74 9.17 -7.76 -32.83
N CYS A 75 8.65 -8.98 -32.95
CA CYS A 75 8.75 -9.97 -31.89
C CYS A 75 10.23 -10.39 -31.68
N GLY A 76 10.74 -10.14 -30.48
CA GLY A 76 12.09 -10.51 -30.07
C GLY A 76 12.69 -9.50 -29.08
N SER A 77 13.38 -10.02 -28.06
CA SER A 77 13.93 -9.22 -26.95
C SER A 77 14.97 -8.20 -27.42
N ALA A 78 15.82 -8.56 -28.38
CA ALA A 78 16.80 -7.64 -28.96
C ALA A 78 16.12 -6.43 -29.66
N GLN A 79 14.97 -6.66 -30.33
CA GLN A 79 14.19 -5.62 -30.98
C GLN A 79 13.52 -4.70 -29.96
N LEU A 80 13.02 -5.25 -28.85
CA LEU A 80 12.49 -4.46 -27.74
C LEU A 80 13.57 -3.56 -27.11
N VAL A 81 14.75 -4.12 -26.82
CA VAL A 81 15.88 -3.36 -26.28
C VAL A 81 16.29 -2.25 -27.25
N ALA A 82 16.46 -2.57 -28.53
CA ALA A 82 16.84 -1.58 -29.55
C ALA A 82 15.80 -0.47 -29.72
N ALA A 83 14.51 -0.78 -29.63
CA ALA A 83 13.44 0.20 -29.68
C ALA A 83 13.47 1.13 -28.47
N LEU A 84 13.69 0.60 -27.26
CA LEU A 84 13.80 1.39 -26.03
C LEU A 84 15.03 2.31 -26.02
N VAL A 85 16.19 1.81 -26.46
CA VAL A 85 17.39 2.65 -26.62
C VAL A 85 17.13 3.82 -27.55
N ARG A 86 16.43 3.56 -28.67
CA ARG A 86 16.12 4.59 -29.65
C ARG A 86 15.20 5.68 -29.08
N VAL A 87 14.07 5.31 -28.49
CA VAL A 87 13.13 6.31 -27.94
C VAL A 87 13.75 7.11 -26.80
N ASN A 88 14.61 6.49 -25.98
CA ASN A 88 15.37 7.23 -24.96
C ASN A 88 16.32 8.26 -25.59
N ALA A 89 16.99 7.93 -26.70
CA ALA A 89 17.87 8.86 -27.41
C ALA A 89 17.12 9.98 -28.15
N GLU A 90 15.85 9.74 -28.50
CA GLU A 90 14.98 10.68 -29.21
C GLU A 90 14.12 11.56 -28.27
N GLY A 91 14.29 11.42 -26.94
CA GLY A 91 13.58 12.23 -25.95
C GLY A 91 12.20 11.68 -25.53
N GLY A 92 11.91 10.42 -25.82
CA GLY A 92 10.66 9.73 -25.49
C GLY A 92 9.94 9.17 -26.71
N GLY A 93 8.85 8.44 -26.50
CA GLY A 93 8.03 7.92 -27.60
C GLY A 93 7.05 6.82 -27.22
N VAL A 94 6.23 6.42 -28.20
CA VAL A 94 5.27 5.32 -28.07
C VAL A 94 5.80 4.10 -28.82
N LEU A 95 5.88 2.97 -28.13
CA LEU A 95 6.24 1.65 -28.67
C LEU A 95 5.00 0.77 -28.70
N ARG A 96 4.78 0.07 -29.82
CA ARG A 96 3.72 -0.94 -29.93
C ARG A 96 4.33 -2.32 -30.08
N LEU A 97 4.14 -3.17 -29.09
CA LEU A 97 4.65 -4.53 -29.11
C LEU A 97 3.90 -5.39 -30.12
N ALA A 98 4.58 -6.40 -30.64
CA ALA A 98 3.96 -7.39 -31.51
C ALA A 98 2.84 -8.11 -30.74
N PRO A 99 1.61 -8.17 -31.28
CA PRO A 99 0.47 -8.72 -30.54
C PRO A 99 0.72 -10.14 -30.03
N ARG A 100 0.49 -10.36 -28.73
CA ARG A 100 0.66 -11.64 -28.03
C ARG A 100 2.06 -12.29 -28.17
N CYS A 101 3.08 -11.52 -28.56
CA CYS A 101 4.46 -11.99 -28.60
C CYS A 101 5.00 -12.19 -27.19
N THR A 102 5.93 -13.13 -27.03
CA THR A 102 6.75 -13.27 -25.82
C THR A 102 8.15 -12.73 -26.08
N TYR A 103 8.55 -11.75 -25.28
CA TYR A 103 9.87 -11.13 -25.24
C TYR A 103 10.64 -11.71 -24.06
N THR A 104 11.34 -12.83 -24.29
CA THR A 104 12.16 -13.49 -23.26
C THR A 104 13.52 -12.81 -23.14
N LEU A 105 13.80 -12.26 -21.97
CA LEU A 105 15.08 -11.63 -21.61
C LEU A 105 15.98 -12.66 -20.92
N THR A 106 17.22 -12.80 -21.40
CA THR A 106 18.19 -13.76 -20.89
C THR A 106 19.29 -13.13 -20.04
N ASP A 107 19.50 -11.83 -20.17
CA ASP A 107 20.62 -11.10 -19.58
C ASP A 107 20.17 -9.71 -19.13
N ALA A 108 20.84 -9.15 -18.11
CA ALA A 108 20.64 -7.76 -17.74
C ALA A 108 21.18 -6.84 -18.85
N PHE A 109 20.52 -5.72 -19.07
CA PHE A 109 20.99 -4.70 -19.99
C PHE A 109 22.23 -4.03 -19.41
N GLN A 110 23.38 -4.23 -20.07
CA GLN A 110 24.64 -3.59 -19.70
C GLN A 110 24.60 -2.12 -20.15
N GLN A 111 24.20 -1.23 -19.25
CA GLN A 111 24.30 0.20 -19.47
C GLN A 111 25.75 0.62 -19.16
N PRO A 112 26.48 1.26 -20.10
CA PRO A 112 27.80 1.78 -19.79
C PRO A 112 27.70 2.74 -18.59
N ASP A 113 28.56 2.56 -17.59
CA ASP A 113 28.58 3.30 -16.30
C ASP A 113 28.78 4.83 -16.44
N LEU A 114 28.66 5.38 -17.66
CA LEU A 114 28.91 6.76 -18.08
C LEU A 114 27.82 7.23 -19.06
N TYR A 115 26.55 7.05 -18.71
CA TYR A 115 25.53 7.98 -19.20
C TYR A 115 25.19 8.93 -18.06
N ASP A 116 25.98 9.99 -17.94
CA ASP A 116 25.89 10.95 -16.84
C ASP A 116 24.75 11.94 -17.00
N GLY A 117 24.13 12.09 -18.18
CA GLY A 117 23.23 13.21 -18.46
C GLY A 117 23.78 14.56 -17.94
N GLY A 118 25.11 14.75 -17.92
CA GLY A 118 25.87 15.48 -16.88
C GLY A 118 25.15 16.71 -16.32
N ILE A 119 24.75 16.78 -15.04
CA ILE A 119 25.50 16.76 -13.75
C ILE A 119 26.49 17.93 -13.61
N ARG A 120 25.97 19.10 -13.27
CA ARG A 120 26.54 19.94 -12.18
C ARG A 120 25.45 20.66 -11.39
N ASP A 121 24.31 20.98 -11.99
CA ASP A 121 23.34 21.95 -11.43
C ASP A 121 21.99 21.40 -10.93
N ALA A 122 21.71 20.09 -11.02
CA ALA A 122 20.53 19.50 -10.35
C ALA A 122 20.73 19.24 -8.84
N ARG A 123 21.99 19.37 -8.36
CA ARG A 123 22.38 19.04 -6.98
C ARG A 123 22.16 20.18 -5.97
N GLU A 124 21.78 21.39 -6.42
CA GLU A 124 21.46 22.55 -5.56
C GLU A 124 19.98 22.99 -5.68
N ALA A 125 19.21 22.45 -6.64
CA ALA A 125 17.93 23.04 -7.07
C ALA A 125 16.68 22.62 -6.27
N ALA A 126 16.81 21.87 -5.18
CA ALA A 126 15.71 21.73 -4.21
C ALA A 126 16.18 21.38 -2.79
N ASP A 127 17.36 21.83 -2.37
CA ASP A 127 17.98 21.52 -1.06
C ASP A 127 17.12 21.84 0.20
N ALA A 128 16.00 22.58 0.14
CA ALA A 128 15.53 23.27 1.34
C ALA A 128 14.03 23.57 1.46
N ALA A 129 13.15 23.08 0.59
CA ALA A 129 11.71 23.39 0.66
C ALA A 129 10.90 22.12 0.98
N GLU A 130 10.34 21.84 2.15
CA GLU A 130 9.91 22.75 3.19
C GLU A 130 9.47 22.01 4.49
N ASN A 131 10.15 20.90 4.88
CA ASN A 131 10.28 20.32 6.27
C ASN A 131 10.54 18.78 6.26
N PRO A 132 11.77 18.31 6.50
CA PRO A 132 12.07 16.88 6.63
C PRO A 132 12.26 16.48 8.10
N GLY A 133 11.27 15.81 8.68
CA GLY A 133 11.39 15.15 9.98
C GLY A 133 11.87 13.70 9.83
N ALA A 134 13.17 13.49 10.03
CA ALA A 134 13.84 12.24 10.42
C ALA A 134 13.72 10.99 9.51
N ALA A 135 14.59 10.90 8.51
CA ALA A 135 15.55 9.79 8.34
C ALA A 135 16.41 10.05 7.09
N GLU A 136 17.73 10.01 7.26
CA GLU A 136 18.69 9.97 6.15
C GLU A 136 18.55 8.59 5.49
N LYS A 137 17.92 8.51 4.30
CA LYS A 137 17.91 7.28 3.49
C LYS A 137 19.36 6.98 3.06
N PRO A 138 19.84 5.73 3.13
CA PRO A 138 21.20 5.40 2.72
C PRO A 138 21.43 5.77 1.24
N PRO A 139 22.67 6.13 0.85
CA PRO A 139 23.00 6.46 -0.51
C PRO A 139 22.79 5.24 -1.41
N ARG A 140 21.81 5.31 -2.32
CA ARG A 140 21.53 4.24 -3.29
C ARG A 140 22.68 4.16 -4.29
N ASN A 141 23.28 2.97 -4.42
CA ASN A 141 24.34 2.68 -5.37
C ASN A 141 23.72 2.27 -6.72
N PRO A 142 23.91 3.06 -7.80
CA PRO A 142 23.38 2.72 -9.13
C PRO A 142 23.89 1.39 -9.68
N ALA A 143 25.04 0.89 -9.19
CA ALA A 143 25.60 -0.40 -9.60
C ALA A 143 24.79 -1.61 -9.12
N ASP A 144 23.87 -1.42 -8.15
CA ASP A 144 23.00 -2.49 -7.63
C ASP A 144 21.66 -2.56 -8.40
N ASP A 145 21.39 -1.63 -9.32
CA ASP A 145 20.16 -1.59 -10.12
C ASP A 145 20.33 -2.33 -11.47
N LYS A 146 20.23 -3.66 -11.41
CA LYS A 146 20.21 -4.51 -12.60
C LYS A 146 18.80 -4.57 -13.20
N ALA A 147 18.63 -3.97 -14.38
CA ALA A 147 17.43 -4.08 -15.19
C ALA A 147 17.71 -4.82 -16.50
N GLY A 148 16.75 -5.61 -16.98
CA GLY A 148 16.81 -6.34 -18.26
C GLY A 148 16.53 -5.46 -19.47
N LEU A 149 15.93 -4.28 -19.26
CA LEU A 149 15.65 -3.29 -20.29
C LEU A 149 16.34 -1.97 -19.96
N PRO A 150 16.60 -1.10 -20.97
CA PRO A 150 17.16 0.22 -20.73
C PRO A 150 16.35 1.02 -19.72
N VAL A 151 17.07 1.75 -18.85
CA VAL A 151 16.47 2.68 -17.90
C VAL A 151 15.64 3.75 -18.64
N ILE A 152 14.50 4.12 -18.08
CA ILE A 152 13.59 5.13 -18.64
C ILE A 152 13.91 6.49 -18.04
N TYR A 153 14.43 7.40 -18.88
CA TYR A 153 14.77 8.79 -18.53
C TYR A 153 13.81 9.82 -19.12
N HIS A 154 13.06 9.43 -20.14
CA HIS A 154 12.13 10.26 -20.87
C HIS A 154 10.73 9.63 -20.88
N PRO A 155 9.68 10.36 -21.30
CA PRO A 155 8.35 9.78 -21.42
C PRO A 155 8.30 8.65 -22.45
N VAL A 156 8.07 7.42 -21.97
CA VAL A 156 7.95 6.22 -22.80
C VAL A 156 6.60 5.55 -22.54
N THR A 157 5.84 5.33 -23.62
CA THR A 157 4.62 4.53 -23.59
C THR A 157 4.86 3.21 -24.29
N ILE A 158 4.50 2.10 -23.65
CA ILE A 158 4.52 0.76 -24.22
C ILE A 158 3.08 0.23 -24.30
N GLU A 159 2.58 0.14 -25.52
CA GLU A 159 1.34 -0.55 -25.86
C GLU A 159 1.63 -2.02 -26.10
N GLY A 160 1.23 -2.86 -25.14
CA GLY A 160 1.64 -4.25 -25.09
C GLY A 160 0.90 -5.18 -26.04
N GLU A 161 -0.33 -4.86 -26.46
CA GLU A 161 -1.13 -5.75 -27.34
C GLU A 161 -1.19 -7.21 -26.83
N GLN A 162 -1.34 -7.38 -25.52
CA GLN A 162 -1.31 -8.68 -24.80
C GLN A 162 0.05 -9.41 -24.86
N ALA A 163 1.13 -8.73 -25.23
CA ALA A 163 2.47 -9.30 -25.20
C ALA A 163 2.93 -9.63 -23.77
N THR A 164 3.87 -10.57 -23.70
CA THR A 164 4.54 -10.97 -22.47
C THR A 164 5.99 -10.53 -22.51
N ILE A 165 6.45 -9.85 -21.48
CA ILE A 165 7.86 -9.63 -21.18
C ILE A 165 8.19 -10.57 -20.03
N GLU A 166 9.12 -11.50 -20.26
CA GLU A 166 9.48 -12.51 -19.26
C GLU A 166 10.98 -12.59 -19.08
N ARG A 167 11.39 -12.95 -17.87
CA ARG A 167 12.77 -13.31 -17.55
C ARG A 167 12.93 -14.81 -17.77
N ALA A 168 13.94 -15.24 -18.52
CA ALA A 168 14.24 -16.66 -18.64
C ALA A 168 14.58 -17.26 -17.25
N GLN A 169 14.21 -18.51 -16.99
CA GLN A 169 14.34 -19.10 -15.67
C GLN A 169 15.80 -19.17 -15.19
N ASP A 170 16.71 -19.48 -16.10
CA ASP A 170 18.16 -19.63 -15.93
C ASP A 170 18.96 -18.34 -16.14
N ALA A 171 18.30 -17.24 -16.53
CA ALA A 171 18.92 -15.94 -16.64
C ALA A 171 19.45 -15.45 -15.29
N GLU A 172 20.35 -14.47 -15.33
CA GLU A 172 20.73 -13.75 -14.13
C GLU A 172 19.54 -13.01 -13.49
N VAL A 173 19.75 -12.50 -12.28
CA VAL A 173 18.79 -11.74 -11.51
C VAL A 173 18.69 -10.30 -12.05
N PHE A 174 17.55 -9.94 -12.63
CA PHE A 174 17.19 -8.56 -12.98
C PHE A 174 15.67 -8.30 -12.99
N ARG A 175 15.31 -7.04 -12.71
CA ARG A 175 13.94 -6.52 -12.94
C ARG A 175 13.75 -6.12 -14.40
N PHE A 176 12.53 -5.86 -14.85
CA PHE A 176 12.29 -5.42 -16.23
C PHE A 176 12.59 -3.94 -16.42
N PHE A 177 11.97 -3.09 -15.59
CA PHE A 177 11.99 -1.65 -15.78
C PHE A 177 12.50 -0.92 -14.55
N THR A 178 13.33 0.08 -14.80
CA THR A 178 13.68 1.14 -13.85
C THR A 178 13.33 2.48 -14.47
N VAL A 179 12.61 3.32 -13.72
CA VAL A 179 12.25 4.69 -14.11
C VAL A 179 12.91 5.65 -13.12
N ARG A 180 13.73 6.59 -13.60
CA ARG A 180 14.47 7.54 -12.77
C ARG A 180 14.69 8.87 -13.52
N ASP A 181 15.28 9.85 -12.84
CA ASP A 181 15.66 11.15 -13.40
C ASP A 181 14.52 11.86 -14.16
N ALA A 182 13.35 11.91 -13.50
CA ALA A 182 12.09 12.44 -14.06
C ALA A 182 11.50 11.68 -15.26
N GLY A 183 11.99 10.47 -15.53
CA GLY A 183 11.39 9.57 -16.52
C GLY A 183 9.92 9.26 -16.21
N GLU A 184 9.15 9.01 -17.27
CA GLU A 184 7.74 8.66 -17.19
C GLU A 184 7.50 7.37 -17.98
N LEU A 185 6.95 6.36 -17.31
CA LEU A 185 6.65 5.08 -17.94
C LEU A 185 5.14 4.85 -17.99
N THR A 186 4.59 4.69 -19.19
CA THR A 186 3.22 4.16 -19.35
C THR A 186 3.29 2.73 -19.88
N LEU A 187 2.82 1.76 -19.09
CA LEU A 187 2.66 0.37 -19.52
C LEU A 187 1.17 0.05 -19.68
N ARG A 188 0.78 -0.44 -20.86
CA ARG A 188 -0.60 -0.83 -21.16
C ARG A 188 -0.65 -2.24 -21.72
N ASN A 189 -1.61 -3.05 -21.26
CA ASN A 189 -1.95 -4.34 -21.85
C ASN A 189 -0.74 -5.28 -22.06
N VAL A 190 0.14 -5.38 -21.04
CA VAL A 190 1.34 -6.20 -21.05
C VAL A 190 1.37 -7.16 -19.87
N ARG A 191 2.04 -8.30 -20.04
CA ARG A 191 2.30 -9.26 -18.97
C ARG A 191 3.77 -9.19 -18.55
N LEU A 192 4.04 -9.06 -17.26
CA LEU A 192 5.39 -9.05 -16.67
C LEU A 192 5.58 -10.33 -15.84
N VAL A 193 6.44 -11.24 -16.31
CA VAL A 193 6.50 -12.62 -15.77
C VAL A 193 7.91 -12.98 -15.31
N GLY A 194 8.05 -13.32 -14.02
CA GLY A 194 9.28 -13.92 -13.51
C GLY A 194 10.45 -12.95 -13.29
N GLY A 195 10.18 -11.64 -13.28
CA GLY A 195 11.18 -10.64 -12.92
C GLY A 195 11.73 -10.94 -11.52
N HIS A 196 13.05 -10.87 -11.34
CA HIS A 196 13.70 -11.19 -10.08
C HIS A 196 14.75 -10.14 -9.81
N SER A 197 14.76 -9.49 -8.65
CA SER A 197 15.79 -8.50 -8.31
C SER A 197 16.35 -8.74 -6.91
N ASP A 198 17.67 -8.64 -6.78
CA ASP A 198 18.35 -8.62 -5.47
C ASP A 198 18.24 -7.26 -4.78
N ALA A 199 17.79 -6.24 -5.52
CA ALA A 199 17.43 -4.91 -5.03
C ALA A 199 15.92 -4.68 -5.13
N GLU A 200 15.45 -3.46 -4.89
CA GLU A 200 14.01 -3.19 -4.72
C GLU A 200 13.22 -3.25 -6.04
N GLY A 201 12.06 -3.94 -6.03
CA GLY A 201 11.17 -4.03 -7.18
C GLY A 201 11.52 -5.22 -8.08
N GLY A 202 10.68 -6.27 -8.05
CA GLY A 202 10.95 -7.49 -8.83
C GLY A 202 10.70 -7.33 -10.33
N ALA A 203 9.72 -6.52 -10.73
CA ALA A 203 9.39 -6.24 -12.13
C ALA A 203 9.66 -4.79 -12.52
N VAL A 204 9.17 -3.85 -11.71
CA VAL A 204 9.24 -2.40 -11.99
C VAL A 204 9.69 -1.67 -10.73
N HIS A 205 10.62 -0.75 -10.90
CA HIS A 205 11.00 0.23 -9.88
C HIS A 205 10.84 1.65 -10.41
N VAL A 206 10.00 2.44 -9.75
CA VAL A 206 9.86 3.89 -9.98
C VAL A 206 10.62 4.61 -8.87
N VAL A 207 11.70 5.28 -9.24
CA VAL A 207 12.56 6.03 -8.30
C VAL A 207 11.89 7.37 -7.95
N HIS A 208 12.31 7.95 -6.83
CA HIS A 208 11.91 9.30 -6.43
C HIS A 208 12.05 10.33 -7.57
N GLY A 209 11.01 11.14 -7.78
CA GLY A 209 10.93 12.13 -8.86
C GLY A 209 10.48 11.58 -10.22
N ALA A 210 10.45 10.26 -10.41
CA ALA A 210 9.91 9.63 -11.61
C ALA A 210 8.43 9.25 -11.47
N SER A 211 7.80 8.89 -12.59
CA SER A 211 6.41 8.45 -12.60
C SER A 211 6.14 7.20 -13.43
N ALA A 212 5.09 6.46 -13.05
CA ALA A 212 4.56 5.39 -13.89
C ALA A 212 3.04 5.30 -13.89
N LEU A 213 2.48 5.02 -15.06
CA LEU A 213 1.11 4.55 -15.25
C LEU A 213 1.14 3.08 -15.65
N ILE A 214 0.58 2.24 -14.79
CA ILE A 214 0.44 0.79 -14.99
C ILE A 214 -1.03 0.49 -15.23
N GLU A 215 -1.40 0.18 -16.47
CA GLU A 215 -2.80 -0.03 -16.86
C GLU A 215 -2.99 -1.36 -17.58
N GLN A 216 -4.00 -2.13 -17.17
CA GLN A 216 -4.30 -3.43 -17.79
C GLN A 216 -3.07 -4.35 -17.83
N VAL A 217 -2.20 -4.23 -16.83
CA VAL A 217 -0.97 -5.02 -16.73
C VAL A 217 -1.23 -6.23 -15.86
N THR A 218 -0.70 -7.39 -16.28
CA THR A 218 -0.62 -8.56 -15.40
C THR A 218 0.81 -8.79 -14.97
N ALA A 219 1.13 -8.54 -13.69
CA ALA A 219 2.44 -8.85 -13.12
C ALA A 219 2.35 -10.14 -12.31
N MET A 220 3.09 -11.18 -12.70
CA MET A 220 3.04 -12.47 -12.03
C MET A 220 4.39 -13.13 -11.78
N ASN A 221 4.47 -13.85 -10.66
CA ASN A 221 5.65 -14.61 -10.26
C ASN A 221 6.91 -13.76 -10.17
N ASN A 222 6.77 -12.45 -9.90
CA ASN A 222 7.92 -11.56 -9.75
C ASN A 222 8.41 -11.61 -8.30
N THR A 223 9.71 -11.42 -8.12
CA THR A 223 10.34 -11.54 -6.81
C THR A 223 11.33 -10.41 -6.57
N SER A 224 11.25 -9.84 -5.37
CA SER A 224 12.26 -8.94 -4.81
C SER A 224 12.93 -9.63 -3.62
N SER A 225 14.23 -9.88 -3.74
CA SER A 225 15.10 -10.45 -2.70
C SER A 225 15.77 -9.37 -1.83
N SER A 226 15.52 -8.08 -2.11
CA SER A 226 16.06 -6.94 -1.35
C SER A 226 15.91 -7.08 0.17
N ALA A 227 17.04 -7.05 0.86
CA ALA A 227 17.10 -7.14 2.33
C ALA A 227 16.38 -5.98 3.03
N GLU A 228 16.37 -4.79 2.43
CA GLU A 228 15.86 -3.54 3.02
C GLU A 228 14.37 -3.29 2.70
N GLY A 229 13.79 -4.07 1.79
CA GLY A 229 12.39 -4.03 1.38
C GLY A 229 12.24 -3.98 -0.13
N GLY A 230 11.10 -4.39 -0.67
CA GLY A 230 10.88 -4.27 -2.10
C GLY A 230 9.58 -4.89 -2.55
N GLY A 231 8.86 -4.13 -3.37
CA GLY A 231 7.60 -4.54 -3.96
C GLY A 231 7.82 -5.74 -4.87
N GLY A 232 7.32 -6.92 -4.50
CA GLY A 232 7.67 -8.18 -5.16
C GLY A 232 7.43 -8.14 -6.67
N ALA A 233 6.42 -7.39 -7.14
CA ALA A 233 6.36 -6.92 -8.52
C ALA A 233 6.74 -5.44 -8.66
N LEU A 234 6.00 -4.55 -7.98
CA LEU A 234 6.07 -3.12 -8.24
C LEU A 234 6.61 -2.38 -7.01
N PHE A 235 7.70 -1.66 -7.16
CA PHE A 235 8.18 -0.74 -6.15
C PHE A 235 8.02 0.71 -6.60
N ASN A 236 7.27 1.49 -5.83
CA ASN A 236 7.05 2.91 -6.06
C ASN A 236 7.73 3.75 -4.98
N ASP A 237 8.77 4.50 -5.34
CA ASP A 237 9.38 5.55 -4.53
C ASP A 237 9.16 6.95 -5.13
N GLY A 238 8.43 7.02 -6.25
CA GLY A 238 8.02 8.24 -6.97
C GLY A 238 6.49 8.39 -6.98
N ASN A 239 5.91 8.63 -8.16
CA ASN A 239 4.47 8.69 -8.37
C ASN A 239 3.99 7.52 -9.24
N MET A 240 3.03 6.73 -8.75
CA MET A 240 2.50 5.60 -9.51
C MET A 240 0.98 5.63 -9.53
N VAL A 241 0.43 5.44 -10.72
CA VAL A 241 -0.98 5.12 -10.93
C VAL A 241 -1.06 3.68 -11.41
N VAL A 242 -1.82 2.85 -10.71
CA VAL A 242 -2.10 1.47 -11.12
C VAL A 242 -3.59 1.33 -11.32
N ARG A 243 -4.02 0.95 -12.53
CA ARG A 243 -5.44 0.78 -12.85
C ARG A 243 -5.73 -0.48 -13.64
N ASP A 244 -6.87 -1.10 -13.36
CA ASP A 244 -7.38 -2.27 -14.09
C ASP A 244 -6.33 -3.39 -14.23
N SER A 245 -5.45 -3.52 -13.22
CA SER A 245 -4.27 -4.37 -13.30
C SER A 245 -4.37 -5.53 -12.32
N THR A 246 -3.57 -6.57 -12.57
CA THR A 246 -3.63 -7.82 -11.81
C THR A 246 -2.22 -8.24 -11.37
N LEU A 247 -2.01 -8.34 -10.06
CA LEU A 247 -0.75 -8.73 -9.44
C LEU A 247 -0.92 -10.09 -8.76
N ILE A 248 -0.27 -11.12 -9.30
CA ILE A 248 -0.47 -12.51 -8.88
C ILE A 248 0.84 -13.16 -8.43
N ASN A 249 0.85 -13.81 -7.26
CA ASN A 249 1.97 -14.64 -6.80
C ASN A 249 3.32 -13.91 -6.85
N ASN A 250 3.33 -12.63 -6.46
CA ASN A 250 4.56 -11.87 -6.37
C ASN A 250 5.10 -11.91 -4.94
N HIS A 251 6.43 -11.91 -4.80
CA HIS A 251 7.09 -12.26 -3.55
C HIS A 251 8.15 -11.22 -3.15
N ALA A 252 7.98 -10.63 -1.97
CA ALA A 252 9.01 -9.82 -1.30
C ALA A 252 9.72 -10.69 -0.26
N LEU A 253 10.76 -11.41 -0.67
CA LEU A 253 11.41 -12.47 0.11
C LEU A 253 12.52 -11.99 1.05
N GLY A 254 13.03 -10.78 0.85
CA GLY A 254 14.09 -10.24 1.71
C GLY A 254 13.68 -10.13 3.18
N ALA A 255 14.66 -10.04 4.07
CA ALA A 255 14.43 -10.07 5.52
C ALA A 255 13.47 -8.96 6.01
N ALA A 256 13.56 -7.76 5.44
CA ALA A 256 12.62 -6.67 5.66
C ALA A 256 11.65 -6.48 4.47
N GLY A 257 11.32 -7.56 3.75
CA GLY A 257 10.46 -7.55 2.56
C GLY A 257 9.07 -6.96 2.84
N LYS A 258 8.67 -5.98 2.05
CA LYS A 258 7.40 -5.25 2.20
C LYS A 258 6.70 -5.20 0.84
N GLY A 259 5.38 -5.34 0.80
CA GLY A 259 4.60 -5.22 -0.43
C GLY A 259 4.82 -6.39 -1.37
N GLY A 260 4.28 -7.57 -1.08
CA GLY A 260 4.50 -8.75 -1.94
C GLY A 260 4.07 -8.51 -3.38
N GLY A 261 2.93 -7.85 -3.60
CA GLY A 261 2.55 -7.32 -4.89
C GLY A 261 3.20 -5.97 -5.17
N LEU A 262 2.87 -4.99 -4.34
CA LEU A 262 3.32 -3.60 -4.49
C LEU A 262 3.83 -3.03 -3.17
N LEU A 263 5.00 -2.41 -3.19
CA LEU A 263 5.49 -1.55 -2.13
C LEU A 263 5.38 -0.08 -2.57
N ASN A 264 4.65 0.71 -1.78
CA ASN A 264 4.57 2.15 -1.94
C ASN A 264 5.38 2.85 -0.85
N ASN A 265 6.31 3.68 -1.29
CA ASN A 265 7.16 4.58 -0.52
C ASN A 265 7.12 6.01 -1.09
N GLY A 266 6.17 6.29 -2.00
CA GLY A 266 5.93 7.58 -2.63
C GLY A 266 4.44 7.94 -2.62
N VAL A 267 3.91 8.33 -3.78
CA VAL A 267 2.47 8.60 -3.96
C VAL A 267 1.87 7.54 -4.87
N LEU A 268 0.82 6.87 -4.41
CA LEU A 268 0.11 5.83 -5.14
C LEU A 268 -1.37 6.18 -5.31
N ALA A 269 -1.85 6.05 -6.54
CA ALA A 269 -3.28 5.97 -6.85
C ALA A 269 -3.56 4.57 -7.43
N LEU A 270 -4.37 3.77 -6.74
CA LEU A 270 -4.69 2.40 -7.09
C LEU A 270 -6.18 2.23 -7.35
N HIS A 271 -6.51 1.79 -8.56
CA HIS A 271 -7.86 1.83 -9.11
C HIS A 271 -8.21 0.45 -9.68
N SER A 272 -9.35 -0.13 -9.30
CA SER A 272 -9.95 -1.29 -10.01
C SER A 272 -9.00 -2.48 -10.26
N SER A 273 -8.06 -2.71 -9.34
CA SER A 273 -6.98 -3.70 -9.51
C SER A 273 -7.10 -4.86 -8.52
N THR A 274 -6.54 -6.01 -8.89
CA THR A 274 -6.59 -7.25 -8.10
C THR A 274 -5.19 -7.71 -7.66
N PHE A 275 -5.06 -8.07 -6.39
CA PHE A 275 -3.86 -8.60 -5.77
C PHE A 275 -4.17 -9.99 -5.21
N THR A 276 -3.64 -11.04 -5.82
CA THR A 276 -3.93 -12.43 -5.44
C THR A 276 -2.67 -13.23 -5.15
N GLY A 277 -2.63 -13.94 -4.01
CA GLY A 277 -1.56 -14.89 -3.72
C GLY A 277 -0.17 -14.26 -3.53
N ASN A 278 -0.09 -12.94 -3.33
CA ASN A 278 1.18 -12.26 -3.13
C ASN A 278 1.67 -12.43 -1.69
N SER A 279 2.98 -12.42 -1.48
CA SER A 279 3.55 -12.60 -0.14
C SER A 279 4.72 -11.66 0.18
N ALA A 280 4.79 -11.22 1.43
CA ALA A 280 5.91 -10.43 1.95
C ALA A 280 6.41 -10.98 3.28
N THR A 281 7.72 -10.96 3.52
CA THR A 281 8.28 -11.42 4.80
C THR A 281 7.83 -10.55 5.98
N ALA A 282 7.74 -9.23 5.81
CA ALA A 282 7.40 -8.30 6.88
C ALA A 282 5.97 -7.74 6.77
N TYR A 283 5.70 -6.88 5.79
CA TYR A 283 4.46 -6.06 5.79
C TYR A 283 3.77 -6.06 4.44
N GLY A 284 2.45 -6.25 4.41
CA GLY A 284 1.63 -6.06 3.22
C GLY A 284 1.89 -7.13 2.17
N GLY A 285 1.21 -8.26 2.27
CA GLY A 285 1.36 -9.34 1.29
C GLY A 285 0.91 -8.87 -0.10
N GLY A 286 -0.24 -8.20 -0.19
CA GLY A 286 -0.69 -7.52 -1.41
C GLY A 286 -0.02 -6.15 -1.57
N LEU A 287 -0.39 -5.21 -0.70
CA LEU A 287 0.09 -3.82 -0.72
C LEU A 287 0.76 -3.45 0.62
N GLY A 288 2.02 -3.02 0.56
CA GLY A 288 2.68 -2.33 1.67
C GLY A 288 2.76 -0.83 1.39
N ASN A 289 2.11 0.00 2.22
CA ASN A 289 2.25 1.45 2.21
C ASN A 289 3.11 1.88 3.40
N TYR A 290 4.32 2.37 3.13
CA TYR A 290 5.33 2.66 4.14
C TYR A 290 5.82 4.10 3.98
N GLN A 291 5.67 4.92 5.03
CA GLN A 291 6.11 6.33 5.02
C GLN A 291 5.60 7.15 3.82
N ALA A 292 4.40 6.82 3.35
CA ALA A 292 3.91 7.20 2.03
C ALA A 292 2.41 7.55 2.02
N ALA A 293 1.94 8.00 0.86
CA ALA A 293 0.54 8.31 0.61
C ALA A 293 -0.05 7.34 -0.41
N ALA A 294 -1.19 6.74 -0.08
CA ALA A 294 -1.91 5.86 -1.00
C ALA A 294 -3.42 6.14 -0.99
N GLU A 295 -3.99 6.24 -2.18
CA GLU A 295 -5.42 6.18 -2.41
C GLU A 295 -5.74 4.89 -3.18
N VAL A 296 -6.61 4.07 -2.60
CA VAL A 296 -7.02 2.78 -3.14
C VAL A 296 -8.53 2.80 -3.28
N HIS A 297 -9.04 2.46 -4.46
CA HIS A 297 -10.47 2.32 -4.65
C HIS A 297 -10.82 1.12 -5.54
N THR A 298 -11.96 0.49 -5.24
CA THR A 298 -12.54 -0.59 -6.07
C THR A 298 -11.56 -1.74 -6.33
N SER A 299 -10.71 -2.05 -5.35
CA SER A 299 -9.66 -3.06 -5.50
C SER A 299 -9.91 -4.29 -4.64
N THR A 300 -9.33 -5.42 -5.06
CA THR A 300 -9.45 -6.70 -4.36
C THR A 300 -8.09 -7.19 -3.90
N PHE A 301 -7.99 -7.53 -2.61
CA PHE A 301 -6.84 -8.18 -2.00
C PHE A 301 -7.25 -9.55 -1.50
N GLU A 302 -6.83 -10.60 -2.20
CA GLU A 302 -7.24 -11.98 -1.96
C GLU A 302 -6.05 -12.91 -1.69
N GLN A 303 -6.16 -13.76 -0.68
CA GLN A 303 -5.20 -14.85 -0.42
C GLN A 303 -3.73 -14.39 -0.32
N ASN A 304 -3.49 -13.15 0.10
CA ASN A 304 -2.16 -12.63 0.28
C ASN A 304 -1.65 -12.94 1.69
N SER A 305 -0.32 -12.99 1.86
CA SER A 305 0.30 -13.34 3.13
C SER A 305 1.46 -12.44 3.54
N ALA A 306 1.54 -12.08 4.83
CA ALA A 306 2.68 -11.36 5.39
C ALA A 306 2.84 -11.57 6.90
N ALA A 307 3.92 -11.08 7.52
CA ALA A 307 3.98 -11.05 8.98
C ALA A 307 2.95 -10.05 9.57
N GLN A 308 2.70 -8.91 8.91
CA GLN A 308 1.64 -7.98 9.29
C GLN A 308 0.89 -7.46 8.06
N GLY A 309 -0.45 -7.53 8.09
CA GLY A 309 -1.30 -7.09 6.98
C GLY A 309 -1.18 -8.02 5.78
N GLY A 310 -1.91 -9.14 5.79
CA GLY A 310 -1.84 -10.11 4.71
C GLY A 310 -2.24 -9.47 3.37
N GLY A 311 -3.38 -8.78 3.34
CA GLY A 311 -3.80 -8.00 2.18
C GLY A 311 -3.11 -6.65 2.08
N LEU A 312 -3.25 -5.82 3.12
CA LEU A 312 -2.76 -4.43 3.13
C LEU A 312 -2.06 -4.07 4.44
N ALA A 313 -0.95 -3.36 4.33
CA ALA A 313 -0.22 -2.79 5.46
C ALA A 313 -0.04 -1.27 5.29
N SER A 314 -0.27 -0.50 6.36
CA SER A 314 -0.07 0.96 6.41
C SER A 314 0.79 1.32 7.62
N PHE A 315 2.01 1.81 7.38
CA PHE A 315 3.03 2.04 8.40
C PHE A 315 3.63 3.44 8.31
N SER A 316 3.47 4.25 9.36
CA SER A 316 3.88 5.66 9.38
C SER A 316 3.41 6.43 8.14
N ALA A 317 2.21 6.10 7.67
CA ALA A 317 1.69 6.44 6.35
C ALA A 317 0.29 7.06 6.43
N ARG A 318 -0.17 7.60 5.29
CA ARG A 318 -1.55 8.04 5.09
C ARG A 318 -2.18 7.20 3.99
N THR A 319 -3.24 6.49 4.33
CA THR A 319 -3.90 5.56 3.41
C THR A 319 -5.39 5.85 3.37
N ARG A 320 -5.96 5.94 2.18
CA ARG A 320 -7.41 5.91 1.97
C ARG A 320 -7.75 4.67 1.16
N VAL A 321 -8.69 3.88 1.65
CA VAL A 321 -9.21 2.71 0.95
C VAL A 321 -10.72 2.81 0.91
N SER A 322 -11.29 2.73 -0.28
CA SER A 322 -12.74 2.75 -0.45
C SER A 322 -13.26 1.66 -1.38
N ASP A 323 -14.47 1.18 -1.10
CA ASP A 323 -15.24 0.29 -1.98
C ASP A 323 -14.45 -0.95 -2.41
N SER A 324 -13.67 -1.52 -1.49
CA SER A 324 -12.65 -2.54 -1.78
C SER A 324 -12.84 -3.77 -0.91
N THR A 325 -12.37 -4.91 -1.42
CA THR A 325 -12.51 -6.22 -0.78
C THR A 325 -11.15 -6.73 -0.28
N VAL A 326 -11.11 -7.21 0.95
CA VAL A 326 -9.94 -7.84 1.59
C VAL A 326 -10.36 -9.19 2.13
N VAL A 327 -10.08 -10.26 1.38
CA VAL A 327 -10.64 -11.59 1.62
C VAL A 327 -9.59 -12.70 1.69
N GLY A 328 -9.74 -13.63 2.64
CA GLY A 328 -8.94 -14.85 2.69
C GLY A 328 -7.43 -14.61 2.90
N ASN A 329 -7.02 -13.44 3.40
CA ASN A 329 -5.62 -13.11 3.61
C ASN A 329 -5.13 -13.63 4.96
N GLN A 330 -3.83 -13.89 5.06
CA GLN A 330 -3.20 -14.44 6.26
C GLN A 330 -2.06 -13.55 6.77
N ALA A 331 -1.99 -13.32 8.07
CA ALA A 331 -0.83 -12.69 8.67
C ALA A 331 -0.54 -13.10 10.11
N GLY A 332 0.64 -12.71 10.60
CA GLY A 332 0.95 -12.74 12.04
C GLY A 332 0.09 -11.75 12.84
N THR A 333 -0.24 -10.59 12.27
CA THR A 333 -1.10 -9.59 12.90
C THR A 333 -1.84 -8.80 11.83
N GLY A 334 -3.15 -8.59 11.99
CA GLY A 334 -3.96 -7.96 10.94
C GLY A 334 -4.06 -8.89 9.74
N GLY A 335 -4.80 -9.99 9.85
CA GLY A 335 -4.88 -11.02 8.81
C GLY A 335 -5.22 -10.40 7.45
N GLY A 336 -6.22 -9.52 7.42
CA GLY A 336 -6.52 -8.67 6.27
C GLY A 336 -5.66 -7.41 6.23
N ILE A 337 -5.83 -6.53 7.22
CA ILE A 337 -5.23 -5.19 7.25
C ILE A 337 -4.42 -4.97 8.53
N ALA A 338 -3.22 -4.43 8.40
CA ALA A 338 -2.42 -3.91 9.51
C ALA A 338 -2.17 -2.40 9.38
N ASN A 339 -2.37 -1.67 10.48
CA ASN A 339 -2.12 -0.23 10.56
C ASN A 339 -1.25 0.13 11.77
N SER A 340 -0.07 0.71 11.57
CA SER A 340 0.83 1.07 12.67
C SER A 340 1.34 2.49 12.53
N ASP A 341 1.17 3.30 13.58
CA ASP A 341 1.60 4.71 13.62
C ASP A 341 1.09 5.50 12.39
N ALA A 342 -0.11 5.14 11.92
CA ALA A 342 -0.62 5.58 10.64
C ALA A 342 -2.10 5.96 10.71
N LEU A 343 -2.50 6.79 9.75
CA LEU A 343 -3.89 7.17 9.50
C LEU A 343 -4.39 6.37 8.30
N ILE A 344 -5.39 5.52 8.54
CA ILE A 344 -6.06 4.79 7.47
C ILE A 344 -7.56 5.07 7.50
N PHE A 345 -8.06 5.64 6.41
CA PHE A 345 -9.49 5.83 6.18
C PHE A 345 -10.03 4.64 5.39
N LEU A 346 -11.02 3.96 5.94
CA LEU A 346 -11.65 2.79 5.35
C LEU A 346 -13.14 3.09 5.14
N ARG A 347 -13.64 2.96 3.91
CA ARG A 347 -15.05 3.17 3.60
C ARG A 347 -15.59 2.12 2.63
N GLY A 348 -16.80 1.63 2.82
CA GLY A 348 -17.39 0.68 1.87
C GLY A 348 -16.58 -0.62 1.76
N MET A 349 -15.90 -1.02 2.84
CA MET A 349 -14.97 -2.15 2.81
C MET A 349 -15.70 -3.48 3.05
N GLU A 350 -15.23 -4.52 2.38
CA GLU A 350 -15.57 -5.91 2.71
C GLU A 350 -14.32 -6.66 3.20
N ILE A 351 -14.16 -6.77 4.52
CA ILE A 351 -13.01 -7.43 5.17
C ILE A 351 -13.46 -8.78 5.71
N ARG A 352 -13.17 -9.86 4.97
CA ARG A 352 -13.76 -11.17 5.24
C ARG A 352 -12.81 -12.34 5.27
N ASP A 353 -13.13 -13.33 6.10
CA ASP A 353 -12.49 -14.64 6.11
C ASP A 353 -10.95 -14.58 6.19
N ASN A 354 -10.43 -13.52 6.81
CA ASN A 354 -9.00 -13.33 7.01
C ASN A 354 -8.54 -13.99 8.31
N LEU A 355 -7.29 -14.43 8.34
CA LEU A 355 -6.70 -15.18 9.44
C LEU A 355 -5.47 -14.46 10.00
N ALA A 356 -5.50 -14.16 11.30
CA ALA A 356 -4.32 -13.73 12.06
C ALA A 356 -3.85 -14.84 13.02
N THR A 357 -2.57 -15.22 12.97
CA THR A 357 -1.96 -16.11 13.99
C THR A 357 -1.66 -15.37 15.31
N GLY A 358 -1.78 -14.04 15.29
CA GLY A 358 -1.83 -13.16 16.46
C GLY A 358 -3.13 -12.38 16.50
N ASN A 359 -3.07 -11.06 16.68
CA ASN A 359 -4.25 -10.22 16.90
C ASN A 359 -4.86 -9.67 15.59
N GLY A 360 -6.16 -9.39 15.61
CA GLY A 360 -6.86 -8.70 14.51
C GLY A 360 -7.01 -9.59 13.28
N GLY A 361 -7.99 -10.50 13.27
CA GLY A 361 -8.19 -11.39 12.13
C GLY A 361 -8.48 -10.60 10.85
N GLY A 362 -9.42 -9.66 10.92
CA GLY A 362 -9.72 -8.73 9.82
C GLY A 362 -8.78 -7.54 9.80
N LEU A 363 -8.74 -6.78 10.90
CA LEU A 363 -7.95 -5.55 11.03
C LEU A 363 -7.21 -5.52 12.36
N SER A 364 -5.93 -5.12 12.33
CA SER A 364 -5.18 -4.76 13.54
C SER A 364 -4.61 -3.37 13.41
N THR A 365 -4.74 -2.55 14.46
CA THR A 365 -4.12 -1.23 14.52
C THR A 365 -3.36 -0.99 15.83
N SER A 366 -2.19 -0.36 15.71
CA SER A 366 -1.32 0.05 16.82
C SER A 366 -0.91 1.52 16.68
N GLN A 367 -1.13 2.34 17.71
CA GLN A 367 -0.78 3.77 17.69
C GLN A 367 -1.37 4.54 16.48
N GLY A 368 -2.49 4.06 15.93
CA GLY A 368 -3.08 4.58 14.70
C GLY A 368 -4.43 5.25 14.90
N LEU A 369 -4.92 5.86 13.81
CA LEU A 369 -6.28 6.39 13.69
C LEU A 369 -6.99 5.67 12.54
N VAL A 370 -8.13 5.06 12.85
CA VAL A 370 -8.90 4.23 11.91
C VAL A 370 -10.37 4.65 11.91
N PRO A 371 -10.79 5.53 11.00
CA PRO A 371 -12.19 5.68 10.62
C PRO A 371 -12.60 4.55 9.67
N LEU A 372 -13.57 3.75 10.10
CA LEU A 372 -14.16 2.64 9.36
C LEU A 372 -15.65 2.94 9.15
N ASP A 373 -16.01 3.32 7.94
CA ASP A 373 -17.34 3.80 7.58
C ASP A 373 -18.04 2.86 6.60
N ASP A 374 -19.34 2.65 6.76
CA ASP A 374 -20.19 1.92 5.81
C ASP A 374 -19.60 0.57 5.36
N SER A 375 -18.98 -0.18 6.28
CA SER A 375 -18.14 -1.35 5.99
C SER A 375 -18.61 -2.62 6.69
N VAL A 376 -18.13 -3.77 6.20
CA VAL A 376 -18.39 -5.10 6.77
C VAL A 376 -17.06 -5.76 7.16
N VAL A 377 -16.95 -6.18 8.42
CA VAL A 377 -15.84 -7.00 8.93
C VAL A 377 -16.42 -8.33 9.42
N ALA A 378 -16.26 -9.40 8.64
CA ALA A 378 -17.00 -10.63 8.89
C ALA A 378 -16.24 -11.94 8.68
N GLY A 379 -16.53 -12.96 9.50
CA GLY A 379 -15.94 -14.29 9.33
C GLY A 379 -14.43 -14.36 9.61
N ASN A 380 -13.82 -13.30 10.14
CA ASN A 380 -12.39 -13.26 10.37
C ASN A 380 -12.01 -14.02 11.65
N THR A 381 -10.81 -14.62 11.64
CA THR A 381 -10.30 -15.41 12.77
C THR A 381 -8.97 -14.85 13.26
N ALA A 382 -8.85 -14.67 14.57
CA ALA A 382 -7.61 -14.36 15.26
C ALA A 382 -7.26 -15.49 16.24
N HIS A 383 -5.99 -15.87 16.30
CA HIS A 383 -5.45 -16.72 17.37
C HIS A 383 -5.07 -15.87 18.60
N GLY A 384 -5.04 -14.55 18.47
CA GLY A 384 -4.94 -13.61 19.58
C GLY A 384 -6.30 -12.98 19.90
N SER A 385 -6.28 -11.68 20.21
CA SER A 385 -7.49 -10.90 20.48
C SER A 385 -7.97 -10.13 19.26
N GLY A 386 -9.26 -9.78 19.23
CA GLY A 386 -9.84 -9.04 18.11
C GLY A 386 -10.04 -9.95 16.90
N GLY A 387 -10.97 -10.91 16.97
CA GLY A 387 -11.25 -11.79 15.83
C GLY A 387 -11.57 -10.99 14.56
N GLY A 388 -12.39 -9.95 14.70
CA GLY A 388 -12.63 -8.96 13.64
C GLY A 388 -11.59 -7.87 13.67
N ILE A 389 -11.60 -7.05 14.73
CA ILE A 389 -10.77 -5.85 14.85
C ILE A 389 -10.00 -5.85 16.18
N HIS A 390 -8.70 -5.61 16.10
CA HIS A 390 -7.85 -5.32 17.25
C HIS A 390 -7.30 -3.90 17.18
N ALA A 391 -7.43 -3.12 18.26
CA ALA A 391 -6.96 -1.75 18.33
C ALA A 391 -6.17 -1.49 19.63
N ALA A 392 -4.85 -1.37 19.53
CA ALA A 392 -3.96 -1.08 20.66
C ALA A 392 -3.43 0.35 20.58
N LYS A 393 -3.52 1.13 21.65
CA LYS A 393 -3.08 2.54 21.70
C LYS A 393 -3.61 3.39 20.55
N SER A 394 -4.77 3.03 20.02
CA SER A 394 -5.31 3.57 18.77
C SER A 394 -6.66 4.20 18.98
N ASN A 395 -7.05 5.06 18.04
CA ASN A 395 -8.38 5.63 17.95
C ASN A 395 -9.15 4.92 16.83
N LEU A 396 -10.10 4.07 17.21
CA LEU A 396 -10.98 3.36 16.30
C LEU A 396 -12.35 4.05 16.28
N LEU A 397 -12.79 4.48 15.10
CA LEU A 397 -14.12 5.03 14.87
C LEU A 397 -14.84 4.13 13.86
N VAL A 398 -15.94 3.52 14.26
CA VAL A 398 -16.74 2.63 13.39
C VAL A 398 -18.12 3.25 13.22
N ARG A 399 -18.54 3.51 11.97
CA ARG A 399 -19.83 4.15 11.68
C ARG A 399 -20.58 3.43 10.58
N GLY A 400 -21.88 3.23 10.74
CA GLY A 400 -22.72 2.62 9.70
C GLY A 400 -22.24 1.23 9.27
N SER A 401 -21.46 0.57 10.12
CA SER A 401 -20.68 -0.63 9.76
C SER A 401 -21.05 -1.83 10.63
N THR A 402 -20.78 -3.03 10.11
CA THR A 402 -21.11 -4.30 10.74
C THR A 402 -19.85 -5.13 10.99
N VAL A 403 -19.67 -5.57 12.24
CA VAL A 403 -18.61 -6.49 12.68
C VAL A 403 -19.26 -7.79 13.15
N GLN A 404 -19.26 -8.82 12.31
CA GLN A 404 -20.07 -10.01 12.56
C GLN A 404 -19.38 -11.37 12.35
N GLY A 405 -19.75 -12.37 13.14
CA GLY A 405 -19.29 -13.75 12.90
C GLY A 405 -17.78 -13.93 13.01
N ASN A 406 -17.07 -13.03 13.70
CA ASN A 406 -15.63 -13.11 13.85
C ASN A 406 -15.24 -13.91 15.10
N ARG A 407 -14.06 -14.54 15.07
CA ARG A 407 -13.64 -15.54 16.06
C ARG A 407 -12.25 -15.24 16.62
N ALA A 408 -12.11 -15.29 17.94
CA ALA A 408 -10.83 -15.21 18.65
C ALA A 408 -10.60 -16.53 19.42
N VAL A 409 -9.73 -17.42 18.93
CA VAL A 409 -9.88 -18.87 19.19
C VAL A 409 -8.88 -19.52 20.17
N GLU A 410 -7.70 -18.94 20.43
CA GLU A 410 -6.74 -19.57 21.37
C GLU A 410 -7.19 -19.46 22.85
N ALA A 411 -6.54 -20.21 23.74
CA ALA A 411 -6.89 -20.34 25.16
C ALA A 411 -7.03 -19.02 25.94
N LYS A 412 -6.33 -17.95 25.51
CA LYS A 412 -6.34 -16.63 26.16
C LYS A 412 -7.01 -15.54 25.31
N SER A 413 -7.70 -15.93 24.24
CA SER A 413 -8.24 -15.01 23.24
C SER A 413 -9.49 -14.31 23.73
N THR A 414 -9.58 -13.01 23.43
CA THR A 414 -10.67 -12.12 23.86
C THR A 414 -11.08 -11.18 22.72
N GLY A 415 -12.25 -10.57 22.81
CA GLY A 415 -12.79 -9.65 21.80
C GLY A 415 -12.98 -10.34 20.46
N GLY A 416 -13.90 -11.29 20.37
CA GLY A 416 -14.24 -11.97 19.11
C GLY A 416 -14.55 -10.98 17.99
N GLY A 417 -15.37 -9.97 18.27
CA GLY A 417 -15.66 -8.87 17.34
C GLY A 417 -14.56 -7.83 17.36
N ILE A 418 -14.48 -7.07 18.46
CA ILE A 418 -13.58 -5.94 18.62
C ILE A 418 -12.84 -6.05 19.96
N ALA A 419 -11.51 -5.91 19.95
CA ALA A 419 -10.68 -5.78 21.14
C ALA A 419 -9.92 -4.45 21.11
N VAL A 420 -10.12 -3.60 22.13
CA VAL A 420 -9.47 -2.29 22.22
C VAL A 420 -8.68 -2.18 23.52
N SER A 421 -7.42 -1.76 23.43
CA SER A 421 -6.55 -1.53 24.58
C SER A 421 -5.85 -0.18 24.54
N MET A 422 -5.73 0.49 25.69
CA MET A 422 -4.95 1.74 25.86
C MET A 422 -5.28 2.88 24.86
N GLY A 423 -6.50 2.93 24.34
CA GLY A 423 -6.92 3.87 23.29
C GLY A 423 -8.40 4.25 23.41
N ARG A 424 -9.05 4.48 22.27
CA ARG A 424 -10.48 4.80 22.20
C ARG A 424 -11.17 3.99 21.11
N VAL A 425 -12.40 3.58 21.39
CA VAL A 425 -13.36 3.10 20.41
C VAL A 425 -14.62 3.95 20.45
N ALA A 426 -15.11 4.34 19.27
CA ALA A 426 -16.40 4.99 19.12
C ALA A 426 -17.21 4.25 18.04
N LEU A 427 -18.42 3.83 18.38
CA LEU A 427 -19.35 3.13 17.51
C LEU A 427 -20.61 3.98 17.31
N TYR A 428 -20.98 4.22 16.05
CA TYR A 428 -22.20 4.96 15.70
C TYR A 428 -23.01 4.25 14.63
N ARG A 429 -24.30 4.01 14.87
CA ARG A 429 -25.19 3.30 13.94
C ARG A 429 -24.55 1.99 13.42
N SER A 430 -23.92 1.24 14.30
CA SER A 430 -23.09 0.08 13.95
C SER A 430 -23.57 -1.20 14.63
N GLN A 431 -23.20 -2.36 14.07
CA GLN A 431 -23.57 -3.67 14.60
C GLN A 431 -22.32 -4.48 14.95
N VAL A 432 -22.27 -5.05 16.15
CA VAL A 432 -21.24 -6.00 16.60
C VAL A 432 -21.95 -7.27 17.08
N THR A 433 -22.13 -8.24 16.18
CA THR A 433 -23.05 -9.37 16.40
C THR A 433 -22.49 -10.73 16.01
N GLY A 434 -22.92 -11.79 16.70
CA GLY A 434 -22.54 -13.16 16.32
C GLY A 434 -21.04 -13.47 16.47
N ASN A 435 -20.27 -12.67 17.22
CA ASN A 435 -18.84 -12.88 17.38
C ASN A 435 -18.52 -13.80 18.56
N GLN A 436 -17.42 -14.55 18.46
CA GLN A 436 -16.97 -15.54 19.46
C GLN A 436 -15.55 -15.24 19.91
N SER A 437 -15.27 -15.37 21.20
CA SER A 437 -13.89 -15.50 21.69
C SER A 437 -13.71 -16.82 22.44
N THR A 438 -12.62 -17.00 23.16
CA THR A 438 -12.47 -18.10 24.12
C THR A 438 -12.77 -17.62 25.53
N LEU A 439 -12.30 -16.41 25.86
CA LEU A 439 -12.54 -15.71 27.12
C LEU A 439 -13.42 -14.48 26.89
N PRO A 440 -14.25 -14.07 27.86
CA PRO A 440 -15.02 -12.85 27.75
C PRO A 440 -14.14 -11.59 27.53
N ALA A 441 -14.58 -10.59 26.76
CA ALA A 441 -15.85 -10.50 26.03
C ALA A 441 -15.74 -11.00 24.59
N GLY A 442 -16.80 -11.57 24.02
CA GLY A 442 -16.83 -11.99 22.62
C GLY A 442 -17.24 -10.89 21.65
N GLY A 443 -18.07 -9.95 22.06
CA GLY A 443 -18.48 -8.83 21.21
C GLY A 443 -17.43 -7.72 21.20
N LEU A 444 -17.45 -6.89 22.23
CA LEU A 444 -16.56 -5.74 22.39
C LEU A 444 -15.82 -5.83 23.73
N LEU A 445 -14.49 -5.99 23.66
CA LEU A 445 -13.60 -5.89 24.80
C LEU A 445 -12.94 -4.51 24.85
N VAL A 446 -13.03 -3.86 26.01
CA VAL A 446 -12.40 -2.56 26.29
C VAL A 446 -11.49 -2.70 27.51
N ASP A 447 -10.17 -2.71 27.28
CA ASP A 447 -9.16 -2.79 28.34
C ASP A 447 -8.34 -1.50 28.48
N LYS A 448 -8.45 -0.83 29.63
CA LYS A 448 -7.75 0.44 29.89
C LYS A 448 -7.94 1.47 28.76
N ALA A 449 -9.13 1.46 28.17
CA ALA A 449 -9.50 2.26 27.00
C ALA A 449 -10.86 2.92 27.22
N GLN A 450 -11.18 3.89 26.36
CA GLN A 450 -12.46 4.60 26.39
C GLN A 450 -13.39 4.05 25.31
N ALA A 451 -14.67 3.87 25.64
CA ALA A 451 -15.70 3.45 24.69
C ALA A 451 -16.86 4.45 24.64
N THR A 452 -17.34 4.72 23.44
CA THR A 452 -18.53 5.56 23.19
C THR A 452 -19.43 4.86 22.19
N LEU A 453 -20.65 4.54 22.60
CA LEU A 453 -21.66 3.88 21.77
C LEU A 453 -22.91 4.77 21.73
N ASP A 454 -23.41 5.08 20.54
CA ASP A 454 -24.69 5.76 20.38
C ASP A 454 -25.89 4.82 20.64
N SER A 455 -27.09 5.39 20.72
CA SER A 455 -28.32 4.64 20.97
C SER A 455 -28.77 3.77 19.79
N GLN A 456 -28.14 3.92 18.62
CA GLN A 456 -28.46 3.16 17.40
C GLN A 456 -27.47 2.00 17.17
N THR A 457 -26.39 1.93 17.94
CA THR A 457 -25.41 0.86 17.87
C THR A 457 -25.93 -0.38 18.59
N VAL A 458 -25.74 -1.56 18.00
CA VAL A 458 -26.14 -2.84 18.59
C VAL A 458 -24.91 -3.68 18.87
N VAL A 459 -24.75 -4.12 20.12
CA VAL A 459 -23.78 -5.16 20.51
C VAL A 459 -24.56 -6.30 21.12
N GLY A 460 -24.74 -7.40 20.38
CA GLY A 460 -25.67 -8.47 20.75
C GLY A 460 -25.29 -9.81 20.14
N GLU A 461 -25.85 -10.90 20.65
CA GLU A 461 -25.65 -12.25 20.08
C GLU A 461 -24.18 -12.70 20.02
N ASN A 462 -23.31 -12.13 20.86
CA ASN A 462 -21.91 -12.53 20.92
C ASN A 462 -21.70 -13.58 22.02
N GLN A 463 -20.79 -14.52 21.79
CA GLN A 463 -20.54 -15.63 22.69
C GLN A 463 -19.32 -15.43 23.57
N GLN A 464 -19.29 -16.22 24.64
CA GLN A 464 -18.96 -15.81 26.00
C GLN A 464 -19.86 -14.68 26.50
N THR A 465 -19.73 -13.46 25.99
CA THR A 465 -20.54 -12.29 26.40
C THR A 465 -20.49 -11.17 25.34
N ASN A 466 -21.40 -10.19 25.42
CA ASN A 466 -21.35 -8.98 24.59
C ASN A 466 -20.17 -8.08 24.97
N CYS A 467 -20.21 -7.43 26.15
CA CYS A 467 -19.09 -6.59 26.64
C CYS A 467 -18.60 -6.94 28.05
N LEU A 468 -19.26 -7.88 28.73
CA LEU A 468 -18.87 -8.29 30.08
C LEU A 468 -17.50 -8.98 30.03
N GLY A 469 -16.53 -8.49 30.81
CA GLY A 469 -15.11 -8.88 30.70
C GLY A 469 -14.21 -7.70 30.36
N SER A 470 -14.78 -6.59 29.88
CA SER A 470 -14.09 -5.30 29.76
C SER A 470 -13.68 -4.75 31.13
N THR A 471 -12.48 -4.18 31.22
CA THR A 471 -12.01 -3.51 32.45
C THR A 471 -12.48 -2.05 32.51
N GLY A 472 -12.75 -1.44 31.34
CA GLY A 472 -13.37 -0.13 31.23
C GLY A 472 -14.90 -0.20 31.16
N PRO A 473 -15.63 0.86 31.56
CA PRO A 473 -17.08 0.92 31.40
C PRO A 473 -17.46 0.99 29.91
N VAL A 474 -18.41 0.15 29.51
CA VAL A 474 -19.02 0.18 28.17
C VAL A 474 -20.50 0.52 28.33
N LEU A 475 -20.79 1.83 28.36
CA LEU A 475 -22.16 2.33 28.42
C LEU A 475 -22.91 1.95 27.15
N ASN A 476 -24.21 1.71 27.28
CA ASN A 476 -25.10 1.28 26.18
C ASN A 476 -24.68 -0.05 25.53
N CYS A 477 -23.87 -0.87 26.20
CA CYS A 477 -23.73 -2.26 25.77
C CYS A 477 -24.97 -3.04 26.19
N PHE A 478 -25.77 -3.41 25.18
CA PHE A 478 -26.96 -4.24 25.34
C PHE A 478 -26.56 -5.62 25.89
N ARG A 479 -27.27 -6.10 26.90
CA ARG A 479 -27.01 -7.38 27.57
C ARG A 479 -27.91 -8.47 27.05
#